data_AF-A0A958E679-F1
#
_entry.id   AF-A0A958E679-F1
#
_cell.length_a   1.000
_cell.length_b   1.000
_cell.length_c   1.000
_cell.angle_alpha   90.00
_cell.angle_beta   90.00
_cell.angle_gamma   90.00
#
_symmetry.space_group_name_H-M   'P 1'
#
loop_
_entity.id
_entity.type
_entity.pdbx_description
1 polymer ?
#
loop_
_entity_poly.entity_id
_entity_poly.type
_entity_poly.pdbx_seq_one_letter_code
_entity_poly.pdbx_strand_id
1 'polypeptide(L)'
;MLDFWKQTVESAKEEFSDHVFNTWIKPLQYKTTKKDEVCVEVPNNLYKEKIKKFYYPFLVEKYRAISNNGTMDICFELSSSQKKKPQPEITLVKKEKKPIESSTFLPHYTFETFVVGNNNHLAFAASEGICEEPGRKFNPLLLYGGVGLGKTHLLHAIGNYFTKKDASLSIVYKTSEEFMNDLVHGIRFEKMDVFRNRYRHCDVLLIDDIQFFSGKERTQEEFFHTFNVLFQENKQIVVTSDRLPSEIPDLDNRLRSRFQSGLFCDIQTPDLETRIAILKRKA
;
A
#
# COMPACT_ATOMS: atom_id res chain seq x y z
N MET A 1 31.67 -19.91 -20.82
CA MET A 1 30.22 -19.66 -20.60
C MET A 1 29.93 -18.93 -19.28
N LEU A 2 30.40 -19.44 -18.13
CA LEU A 2 30.27 -18.71 -16.84
C LEU A 2 30.95 -17.34 -16.87
N ASP A 3 32.14 -17.25 -17.48
CA ASP A 3 32.89 -15.99 -17.58
C ASP A 3 32.22 -14.97 -18.51
N PHE A 4 31.54 -15.42 -19.56
CA PHE A 4 30.76 -14.53 -20.45
C PHE A 4 29.55 -13.93 -19.73
N TRP A 5 28.90 -14.70 -18.84
CA TRP A 5 27.80 -14.18 -18.03
C TRP A 5 28.29 -13.13 -17.03
N LYS A 6 29.43 -13.37 -16.37
CA LYS A 6 30.03 -12.39 -15.46
C LYS A 6 30.38 -11.08 -16.17
N GLN A 7 30.98 -11.15 -17.37
CA GLN A 7 31.27 -9.97 -18.18
C GLN A 7 29.99 -9.26 -18.64
N THR A 8 28.92 -10.01 -18.94
CA THR A 8 27.60 -9.41 -19.28
C THR A 8 27.03 -8.64 -18.09
N VAL A 9 27.06 -9.23 -16.89
CA VAL A 9 26.64 -8.56 -15.65
C VAL A 9 27.52 -7.34 -15.38
N GLU A 10 28.84 -7.44 -15.50
CA GLU A 10 29.75 -6.30 -15.29
C GLU A 10 29.52 -5.16 -16.28
N SER A 11 29.24 -5.45 -17.56
CA SER A 11 28.90 -4.42 -18.56
C SER A 11 27.62 -3.66 -18.21
N ALA A 12 26.72 -4.27 -17.44
CA ALA A 12 25.50 -3.62 -16.96
C ALA A 12 25.77 -2.58 -15.86
N LYS A 13 26.96 -2.59 -15.23
CA LYS A 13 27.36 -1.58 -14.24
C LYS A 13 27.75 -0.26 -14.88
N GLU A 14 28.21 -0.28 -16.13
CA GLU A 14 28.55 0.93 -16.90
C GLU A 14 27.31 1.54 -17.55
N GLU A 15 26.33 0.72 -17.93
CA GLU A 15 25.10 1.16 -18.59
C GLU A 15 23.99 1.60 -17.61
N PHE A 16 23.88 0.95 -16.44
CA PHE A 16 22.82 1.24 -15.47
C PHE A 16 23.36 1.83 -14.19
N SER A 17 22.53 2.63 -13.51
CA SER A 17 22.87 3.19 -12.20
C SER A 17 23.15 2.09 -11.16
N ASP A 18 24.00 2.39 -10.18
CA ASP A 18 24.37 1.45 -9.10
C ASP A 18 23.14 0.85 -8.40
N HIS A 19 22.05 1.60 -8.28
CA HIS A 19 20.81 1.11 -7.69
C HIS A 19 20.11 0.04 -8.56
N VAL A 20 20.00 0.28 -9.87
CA VAL A 20 19.42 -0.69 -10.82
C VAL A 20 20.31 -1.92 -10.92
N PHE A 21 21.63 -1.73 -10.98
CA PHE A 21 22.60 -2.81 -11.02
C PHE A 21 22.51 -3.68 -9.76
N ASN A 22 22.62 -3.11 -8.56
CA ASN A 22 22.61 -3.87 -7.31
C ASN A 22 21.25 -4.55 -7.04
N THR A 23 20.15 -3.94 -7.50
CA THR A 23 18.81 -4.49 -7.29
C THR A 23 18.49 -5.54 -8.35
N TRP A 24 18.53 -5.23 -9.64
CA TRP A 24 17.94 -6.10 -10.66
C TRP A 24 18.96 -7.00 -11.38
N ILE A 25 20.22 -6.58 -11.50
CA ILE A 25 21.20 -7.24 -12.35
C ILE A 25 22.20 -8.09 -11.55
N LYS A 26 22.73 -7.56 -10.44
CA LYS A 26 23.67 -8.26 -9.55
C LYS A 26 23.11 -9.56 -8.95
N PRO A 27 21.80 -9.67 -8.60
CA PRO A 27 21.26 -10.92 -8.11
C PRO A 27 21.08 -12.02 -9.18
N LEU A 28 21.39 -11.73 -10.45
CA LEU A 28 21.28 -12.69 -11.54
C LEU A 28 22.46 -13.66 -11.56
N GLN A 29 22.20 -14.92 -11.21
CA GLN A 29 23.24 -15.93 -11.14
C GLN A 29 23.20 -16.85 -12.35
N TYR A 30 24.34 -17.07 -13.00
CA TYR A 30 24.44 -18.09 -14.04
C TYR A 30 24.11 -19.47 -13.47
N LYS A 31 23.27 -20.23 -14.17
CA LYS A 31 22.91 -21.59 -13.76
C LYS A 31 23.47 -22.66 -14.69
N THR A 32 23.13 -22.60 -15.97
CA THR A 32 23.59 -23.56 -16.96
C THR A 32 23.45 -23.01 -18.38
N THR A 33 24.10 -23.65 -19.34
CA THR A 33 23.96 -23.35 -20.76
C THR A 33 23.43 -24.59 -21.48
N LYS A 34 22.35 -24.42 -22.25
CA LYS A 34 21.85 -25.42 -23.21
C LYS A 34 22.30 -25.02 -24.62
N LYS A 35 22.10 -25.91 -25.61
CA LYS A 35 22.63 -25.75 -26.98
C LYS A 35 22.40 -24.35 -27.58
N ASP A 36 21.24 -23.74 -27.35
CA ASP A 36 20.89 -22.42 -27.90
C ASP A 36 20.46 -21.38 -26.84
N GLU A 37 20.57 -21.69 -25.54
CA GLU A 37 20.08 -20.79 -24.48
C GLU A 37 20.97 -20.78 -23.23
N VAL A 38 21.13 -19.61 -22.62
CA VAL A 38 21.79 -19.44 -21.33
C VAL A 38 20.75 -19.24 -20.25
N CYS A 39 20.76 -20.15 -19.28
CA CYS A 39 19.82 -20.10 -18.18
C CYS A 39 20.42 -19.39 -16.97
N VAL A 40 19.70 -18.35 -16.56
CA VAL A 40 20.06 -17.41 -15.52
C VAL A 40 19.01 -17.47 -14.44
N GLU A 41 19.48 -17.41 -13.21
CA GLU A 41 18.68 -17.59 -12.04
C GLU A 41 18.21 -16.26 -11.45
N VAL A 42 16.91 -16.15 -11.19
CA VAL A 42 16.27 -14.95 -10.67
C VAL A 42 15.55 -15.20 -9.34
N PRO A 43 15.58 -14.28 -8.36
CA PRO A 43 15.11 -14.54 -6.99
C PRO A 43 13.63 -14.94 -6.88
N ASN A 44 12.75 -14.31 -7.67
CA ASN A 44 11.31 -14.55 -7.64
C ASN A 44 10.65 -14.20 -8.99
N ASN A 45 9.36 -14.49 -9.15
CA ASN A 45 8.67 -14.32 -10.42
C ASN A 45 8.44 -12.84 -10.79
N LEU A 46 8.24 -11.97 -9.79
CA LEU A 46 8.16 -10.53 -10.01
C LEU A 46 9.49 -9.99 -10.56
N TYR A 47 10.62 -10.51 -10.07
CA TYR A 47 11.96 -10.28 -10.61
C TYR A 47 12.06 -10.76 -12.06
N LYS A 48 11.61 -11.98 -12.34
CA LYS A 48 11.60 -12.54 -13.70
C LYS A 48 10.84 -11.66 -14.69
N GLU A 49 9.62 -11.24 -14.33
CA GLU A 49 8.76 -10.43 -15.19
C GLU A 49 9.34 -9.03 -15.42
N LYS A 50 9.82 -8.38 -14.36
CA LYS A 50 10.46 -7.06 -14.50
C LYS A 50 11.74 -7.12 -15.32
N ILE A 51 12.58 -8.14 -15.12
CA ILE A 51 13.81 -8.32 -15.92
C ILE A 51 13.47 -8.63 -17.37
N LYS A 52 12.51 -9.51 -17.64
CA LYS A 52 12.03 -9.77 -19.00
C LYS A 52 11.46 -8.53 -19.68
N LYS A 53 10.74 -7.69 -18.95
CA LYS A 53 10.09 -6.51 -19.51
C LYS A 53 11.07 -5.36 -19.79
N PHE A 54 12.03 -5.12 -18.90
CA PHE A 54 12.83 -3.89 -18.94
C PHE A 54 14.31 -4.11 -19.26
N TYR A 55 14.89 -5.26 -18.93
CA TYR A 55 16.35 -5.48 -19.01
C TYR A 55 16.76 -6.59 -19.97
N TYR A 56 15.82 -7.44 -20.37
CA TYR A 56 16.09 -8.57 -21.27
C TYR A 56 16.62 -8.18 -22.65
N PRO A 57 16.11 -7.14 -23.34
CA PRO A 57 16.68 -6.74 -24.63
C PRO A 57 18.18 -6.41 -24.50
N PHE A 58 18.56 -5.65 -23.47
CA PHE A 58 19.95 -5.31 -23.17
C PHE A 58 20.79 -6.55 -22.83
N LEU A 59 20.29 -7.42 -21.93
CA LEU A 59 21.04 -8.59 -21.48
C LEU A 59 21.32 -9.56 -22.64
N VAL A 60 20.34 -9.78 -23.53
CA VAL A 60 20.49 -10.67 -24.69
C VAL A 60 21.48 -10.09 -25.69
N GLU A 61 21.36 -8.80 -26.01
CA GLU A 61 22.26 -8.12 -26.94
C GLU A 61 23.72 -8.19 -26.45
N LYS A 62 23.97 -7.82 -25.20
CA LYS A 62 25.32 -7.84 -24.61
C LYS A 62 25.86 -9.27 -24.52
N TYR A 63 25.04 -10.25 -24.13
CA TYR A 63 25.48 -11.63 -24.05
C TYR A 63 25.86 -12.21 -25.43
N ARG A 64 25.07 -11.92 -26.48
CA ARG A 64 25.37 -12.35 -27.86
C ARG A 64 26.68 -11.74 -28.37
N ALA A 65 26.92 -10.46 -28.09
CA ALA A 65 28.16 -9.79 -28.46
C ALA A 65 29.38 -10.41 -27.77
N ILE A 66 29.29 -10.74 -26.47
CA ILE A 66 30.40 -11.29 -25.68
C ILE A 66 30.64 -12.77 -25.99
N SER A 67 29.58 -13.55 -26.21
CA SER A 67 29.69 -14.99 -26.55
C SER A 67 30.04 -15.26 -28.02
N ASN A 68 30.05 -14.22 -28.85
CA ASN A 68 30.27 -14.29 -30.30
C ASN A 68 29.32 -15.28 -31.01
N ASN A 69 28.13 -15.48 -30.44
CA ASN A 69 27.12 -16.42 -30.91
C ASN A 69 25.75 -15.74 -30.99
N GLY A 70 25.41 -15.25 -32.19
CA GLY A 70 24.25 -14.40 -32.43
C GLY A 70 22.88 -15.06 -32.27
N THR A 71 22.83 -16.38 -32.13
CA THR A 71 21.55 -17.12 -31.98
C THR A 71 21.20 -17.45 -30.54
N MET A 72 22.10 -17.20 -29.57
CA MET A 72 21.84 -17.56 -28.17
C MET A 72 20.80 -16.65 -27.52
N ASP A 73 19.86 -17.24 -26.79
CA ASP A 73 18.87 -16.52 -25.99
C ASP A 73 19.11 -16.68 -24.48
N ILE A 74 18.47 -15.84 -23.66
CA ILE A 74 18.55 -15.90 -22.20
C ILE A 74 17.24 -16.42 -21.62
N CYS A 75 17.30 -17.63 -21.05
CA CYS A 75 16.22 -18.16 -20.24
C CYS A 75 16.38 -17.69 -18.79
N PHE A 76 15.35 -17.07 -18.22
CA PHE A 76 15.31 -16.81 -16.78
C PHE A 76 14.60 -17.96 -16.05
N GLU A 77 15.33 -18.66 -15.21
CA GLU A 77 14.81 -19.68 -14.32
C GLU A 77 14.73 -19.14 -12.90
N LEU A 78 13.69 -19.51 -12.16
CA LEU A 78 13.60 -19.07 -10.77
C LEU A 78 14.70 -19.74 -9.97
N SER A 79 15.29 -18.97 -9.05
CA SER A 79 16.12 -19.52 -8.01
C SER A 79 15.30 -20.57 -7.34
N SER A 80 15.72 -21.80 -7.54
CA SER A 80 14.94 -22.83 -6.96
C SER A 80 15.10 -22.68 -5.39
N SER A 81 16.06 -21.98 -4.73
CA SER A 81 16.59 -22.20 -3.33
C SER A 81 15.59 -22.20 -2.17
N GLN A 82 14.70 -23.20 -2.12
CA GLN A 82 13.91 -23.65 -0.98
C GLN A 82 14.17 -25.12 -0.50
N LYS A 83 15.39 -25.69 -0.43
CA LYS A 83 16.63 -25.39 -1.14
C LYS A 83 16.52 -25.98 -2.54
N LYS A 84 16.12 -25.19 -3.51
CA LYS A 84 16.05 -25.54 -4.91
C LYS A 84 14.79 -26.38 -5.21
N LYS A 85 13.60 -25.72 -5.11
CA LYS A 85 12.29 -25.87 -5.80
C LYS A 85 12.34 -27.05 -6.75
N PRO A 86 11.22 -27.77 -6.81
CA PRO A 86 10.46 -27.67 -8.05
C PRO A 86 8.95 -27.49 -7.82
N GLN A 87 8.37 -26.62 -8.64
CA GLN A 87 7.00 -26.69 -9.15
C GLN A 87 7.17 -26.90 -10.67
N PRO A 88 6.11 -27.18 -11.45
CA PRO A 88 4.78 -27.73 -11.13
C PRO A 88 4.33 -28.75 -12.21
N GLU A 89 3.12 -29.31 -12.07
CA GLU A 89 2.27 -29.51 -13.26
C GLU A 89 0.87 -28.93 -12.98
N ILE A 90 0.35 -28.26 -14.00
CA ILE A 90 -0.75 -27.30 -13.96
C ILE A 90 -2.06 -28.05 -14.19
N THR A 91 -3.01 -27.94 -13.25
CA THR A 91 -4.42 -28.18 -13.57
C THR A 91 -5.25 -27.01 -13.05
N LEU A 92 -5.62 -26.13 -13.98
CA LEU A 92 -6.81 -25.26 -14.01
C LEU A 92 -7.42 -24.92 -12.62
N VAL A 93 -6.85 -23.94 -11.91
CA VAL A 93 -7.42 -23.45 -10.65
C VAL A 93 -8.13 -22.12 -10.88
N LYS A 94 -9.46 -22.14 -10.67
CA LYS A 94 -10.31 -20.99 -10.35
C LYS A 94 -9.55 -20.04 -9.41
N LYS A 95 -9.77 -18.72 -9.50
CA LYS A 95 -9.25 -17.72 -8.55
C LYS A 95 -9.46 -18.17 -7.09
N GLU A 96 -8.46 -18.84 -6.53
CA GLU A 96 -8.38 -19.13 -5.11
C GLU A 96 -7.54 -18.04 -4.47
N LYS A 97 -8.20 -17.36 -3.53
CA LYS A 97 -7.69 -16.29 -2.70
C LYS A 97 -6.37 -16.73 -2.07
N LYS A 98 -5.31 -15.95 -2.26
CA LYS A 98 -4.09 -16.13 -1.46
C LYS A 98 -4.44 -15.96 0.03
N PRO A 99 -3.77 -16.70 0.93
CA PRO A 99 -4.04 -16.61 2.35
C PRO A 99 -3.70 -15.20 2.84
N ILE A 100 -4.66 -14.63 3.55
CA ILE A 100 -4.64 -13.31 4.17
C ILE A 100 -3.39 -13.25 5.08
N GLU A 101 -2.41 -12.44 4.70
CA GLU A 101 -1.47 -11.87 5.66
C GLU A 101 -2.32 -11.28 6.79
N SER A 102 -2.02 -11.65 8.05
CA SER A 102 -2.67 -11.15 9.27
C SER A 102 -3.37 -9.81 9.05
N SER A 103 -4.70 -9.81 9.05
CA SER A 103 -5.51 -8.72 8.51
C SER A 103 -5.04 -7.36 9.04
N THR A 104 -4.64 -6.46 8.14
CA THR A 104 -4.33 -5.04 8.45
C THR A 104 -5.46 -4.37 9.25
N PHE A 105 -6.67 -4.92 9.14
CA PHE A 105 -7.86 -4.48 9.85
C PHE A 105 -8.28 -5.48 10.93
N LEU A 106 -8.83 -4.96 12.04
CA LEU A 106 -9.41 -5.79 13.09
C LEU A 106 -10.68 -6.49 12.56
N PRO A 107 -10.76 -7.83 12.50
CA PRO A 107 -11.86 -8.55 11.85
C PRO A 107 -13.24 -8.30 12.47
N HIS A 108 -13.30 -7.96 13.76
CA HIS A 108 -14.54 -7.70 14.48
C HIS A 108 -15.06 -6.27 14.33
N TYR A 109 -14.28 -5.36 13.73
CA TYR A 109 -14.68 -3.97 13.51
C TYR A 109 -15.28 -3.86 12.11
N THR A 110 -16.58 -4.13 12.01
CA THR A 110 -17.35 -4.17 10.77
C THR A 110 -18.58 -3.28 10.91
N PHE A 111 -19.25 -2.95 9.79
CA PHE A 111 -20.50 -2.19 9.85
C PHE A 111 -21.58 -3.00 10.58
N GLU A 112 -21.61 -4.32 10.35
CA GLU A 112 -22.55 -5.24 10.98
C GLU A 112 -22.36 -5.35 12.50
N THR A 113 -21.20 -5.01 13.05
CA THR A 113 -20.96 -5.01 14.50
C THR A 113 -21.08 -3.62 15.13
N PHE A 114 -21.24 -2.57 14.32
CA PHE A 114 -21.43 -1.20 14.81
C PHE A 114 -22.88 -0.98 15.25
N VAL A 115 -23.09 -0.40 16.43
CA VAL A 115 -24.42 -0.07 16.93
C VAL A 115 -24.76 1.36 16.55
N VAL A 116 -25.75 1.50 15.68
CA VAL A 116 -26.22 2.80 15.18
C VAL A 116 -27.24 3.39 16.15
N GLY A 117 -27.07 4.68 16.46
CA GLY A 117 -27.99 5.48 17.26
C GLY A 117 -27.99 6.93 16.78
N ASN A 118 -28.86 7.76 17.36
CA ASN A 118 -28.99 9.17 16.96
C ASN A 118 -27.68 9.96 17.06
N ASN A 119 -26.77 9.55 17.96
CA ASN A 119 -25.48 10.17 18.22
C ASN A 119 -24.39 9.84 17.16
N ASN A 120 -24.61 8.85 16.30
CA ASN A 120 -23.60 8.37 15.33
C ASN A 120 -24.16 8.01 13.94
N HIS A 121 -25.48 8.13 13.74
CA HIS A 121 -26.15 7.75 12.49
C HIS A 121 -25.57 8.45 11.26
N LEU A 122 -25.26 9.74 11.34
CA LEU A 122 -24.67 10.48 10.21
C LEU A 122 -23.29 9.94 9.84
N ALA A 123 -22.42 9.70 10.83
CA ALA A 123 -21.09 9.13 10.63
C ALA A 123 -21.16 7.73 10.03
N PHE A 124 -22.10 6.90 10.51
CA PHE A 124 -22.34 5.57 9.96
C PHE A 124 -22.80 5.63 8.50
N ALA A 125 -23.85 6.41 8.20
CA ALA A 125 -24.40 6.55 6.85
C ALA A 125 -23.39 7.15 5.86
N ALA A 126 -22.57 8.11 6.29
CA ALA A 126 -21.49 8.65 5.48
C ALA A 126 -20.42 7.59 5.17
N SER A 127 -20.06 6.78 6.18
CA SER A 127 -19.09 5.68 6.03
C SER A 127 -19.58 4.60 5.06
N GLU A 128 -20.88 4.28 5.08
CA GLU A 128 -21.48 3.39 4.08
C GLU A 128 -21.52 4.04 2.68
N GLY A 129 -21.89 5.32 2.60
CA GLY A 129 -21.98 6.04 1.33
C GLY A 129 -20.66 6.11 0.54
N ILE A 130 -19.52 6.29 1.23
CA ILE A 130 -18.20 6.26 0.58
C ILE A 130 -17.80 4.84 0.14
N CYS A 131 -18.35 3.79 0.75
CA CYS A 131 -18.09 2.41 0.39
C CYS A 131 -18.82 2.00 -0.91
N GLU A 132 -19.96 2.63 -1.17
CA GLU A 132 -20.71 2.48 -2.42
C GLU A 132 -20.06 3.22 -3.59
N GLU A 133 -19.69 4.49 -3.37
CA GLU A 133 -19.11 5.39 -4.40
C GLU A 133 -17.79 6.02 -3.92
N PRO A 134 -16.71 5.23 -3.81
CA PRO A 134 -15.43 5.69 -3.28
C PRO A 134 -14.83 6.81 -4.13
N GLY A 135 -14.31 7.83 -3.45
CA GLY A 135 -13.64 8.98 -4.05
C GLY A 135 -14.57 10.01 -4.70
N ARG A 136 -15.86 9.68 -4.85
CA ARG A 136 -16.90 10.56 -5.44
C ARG A 136 -17.79 11.20 -4.39
N LYS A 137 -18.34 10.40 -3.48
CA LYS A 137 -19.11 10.91 -2.34
C LYS A 137 -18.14 11.22 -1.20
N PHE A 138 -18.39 12.34 -0.51
CA PHE A 138 -17.76 12.68 0.77
C PHE A 138 -16.24 12.43 0.80
N ASN A 139 -15.50 13.11 -0.08
CA ASN A 139 -14.05 13.02 -0.14
C ASN A 139 -13.42 14.38 0.20
N PRO A 140 -12.60 14.48 1.26
CA PRO A 140 -12.37 13.46 2.28
C PRO A 140 -13.61 13.26 3.18
N LEU A 141 -13.66 12.13 3.89
CA LEU A 141 -14.54 11.94 5.04
C LEU A 141 -13.74 12.15 6.32
N LEU A 142 -14.17 13.08 7.17
CA LEU A 142 -13.61 13.30 8.50
C LEU A 142 -14.58 12.81 9.58
N LEU A 143 -14.15 11.85 10.39
CA LEU A 143 -14.88 11.40 11.57
C LEU A 143 -14.26 12.00 12.83
N TYR A 144 -15.00 12.81 13.58
CA TYR A 144 -14.46 13.39 14.81
C TYR A 144 -15.37 13.17 16.01
N GLY A 145 -14.79 13.22 17.20
CA GLY A 145 -15.49 13.00 18.45
C GLY A 145 -14.55 12.54 19.55
N GLY A 146 -15.03 12.52 20.79
CA GLY A 146 -14.25 12.07 21.95
C GLY A 146 -13.70 10.63 21.88
N VAL A 147 -12.92 10.26 22.88
CA VAL A 147 -12.30 8.94 22.99
C VAL A 147 -13.39 7.86 23.16
N GLY A 148 -13.20 6.71 22.50
CA GLY A 148 -14.08 5.55 22.67
C GLY A 148 -15.46 5.64 21.99
N LEU A 149 -15.71 6.65 21.16
CA LEU A 149 -17.01 6.84 20.50
C LEU A 149 -17.19 6.05 19.20
N GLY A 150 -16.16 5.32 18.76
CA GLY A 150 -16.28 4.40 17.61
C GLY A 150 -15.63 4.90 16.31
N LYS A 151 -14.85 5.97 16.33
CA LYS A 151 -14.07 6.48 15.18
C LYS A 151 -13.22 5.39 14.52
N THR A 152 -12.34 4.77 15.30
CA THR A 152 -11.48 3.66 14.85
C THR A 152 -12.31 2.45 14.41
N HIS A 153 -13.44 2.16 15.06
CA HIS A 153 -14.34 1.08 14.61
C HIS A 153 -14.84 1.35 13.20
N LEU A 154 -15.41 2.53 12.94
CA LEU A 154 -15.90 2.89 11.60
C LEU A 154 -14.76 2.88 10.56
N LEU A 155 -13.58 3.40 10.91
CA LEU A 155 -12.42 3.41 10.02
C LEU A 155 -11.99 1.99 9.62
N HIS A 156 -11.93 1.06 10.59
CA HIS A 156 -11.69 -0.36 10.31
C HIS A 156 -12.84 -1.03 9.55
N ALA A 157 -14.10 -0.66 9.82
CA ALA A 157 -15.26 -1.19 9.11
C ALA A 157 -15.21 -0.84 7.62
N ILE A 158 -14.83 0.40 7.29
CA ILE A 158 -14.59 0.85 5.90
C ILE A 158 -13.50 -0.03 5.25
N GLY A 159 -12.36 -0.21 5.92
CA GLY A 159 -11.26 -1.03 5.41
C GLY A 159 -11.63 -2.50 5.20
N ASN A 160 -12.32 -3.10 6.17
CA ASN A 160 -12.86 -4.46 6.08
C ASN A 160 -13.87 -4.60 4.93
N TYR A 161 -14.75 -3.61 4.76
CA TYR A 161 -15.73 -3.61 3.68
C TYR A 161 -15.04 -3.61 2.31
N PHE A 162 -14.09 -2.70 2.07
CA PHE A 162 -13.36 -2.65 0.79
C PHE A 162 -12.57 -3.94 0.55
N THR A 163 -11.89 -4.47 1.58
CA THR A 163 -11.13 -5.72 1.49
C THR A 163 -12.04 -6.90 1.10
N LYS A 164 -13.27 -6.93 1.63
CA LYS A 164 -14.27 -7.98 1.33
C LYS A 164 -14.90 -7.80 -0.05
N LYS A 165 -15.18 -6.56 -0.46
CA LYS A 165 -15.81 -6.21 -1.74
C LYS A 165 -14.88 -6.47 -2.92
N ASP A 166 -13.62 -6.03 -2.81
CA ASP A 166 -12.62 -6.22 -3.86
C ASP A 166 -11.22 -6.33 -3.27
N ALA A 167 -10.69 -7.55 -3.26
CA ALA A 167 -9.34 -7.86 -2.77
C ALA A 167 -8.21 -7.32 -3.67
N SER A 168 -8.52 -6.72 -4.82
CA SER A 168 -7.53 -6.08 -5.68
C SER A 168 -7.27 -4.61 -5.35
N LEU A 169 -8.14 -3.99 -4.54
CA LEU A 169 -7.97 -2.60 -4.10
C LEU A 169 -6.75 -2.46 -3.18
N SER A 170 -5.96 -1.42 -3.43
CA SER A 170 -4.85 -1.04 -2.55
C SER A 170 -5.38 -0.15 -1.43
N ILE A 171 -5.49 -0.70 -0.22
CA ILE A 171 -6.03 0.01 0.96
C ILE A 171 -4.90 0.22 1.96
N VAL A 172 -4.70 1.46 2.39
CA VAL A 172 -3.70 1.82 3.39
C VAL A 172 -4.39 2.33 4.64
N TYR A 173 -4.19 1.64 5.77
CA TYR A 173 -4.57 2.10 7.10
C TYR A 173 -3.33 2.37 7.94
N LYS A 174 -3.29 3.56 8.56
CA LYS A 174 -2.24 3.97 9.48
C LYS A 174 -2.75 4.94 10.53
N THR A 175 -2.18 4.90 11.73
CA THR A 175 -2.28 6.04 12.63
C THR A 175 -1.38 7.18 12.14
N SER A 176 -1.67 8.40 12.58
CA SER A 176 -0.83 9.57 12.29
C SER A 176 0.62 9.41 12.79
N GLU A 177 0.82 8.72 13.92
CA GLU A 177 2.14 8.38 14.44
C GLU A 177 2.87 7.36 13.55
N GLU A 178 2.17 6.31 13.08
CA GLU A 178 2.79 5.35 12.15
C GLU A 178 3.15 6.01 10.82
N PHE A 179 2.31 6.90 10.30
CA PHE A 179 2.62 7.68 9.10
C PHE A 179 3.88 8.55 9.31
N MET A 180 3.99 9.22 10.46
CA MET A 180 5.18 9.97 10.83
C MET A 180 6.42 9.06 10.93
N ASN A 181 6.30 7.89 11.54
CA ASN A 181 7.40 6.94 11.68
C ASN A 181 7.86 6.40 10.32
N ASP A 182 6.93 6.07 9.43
CA ASP A 182 7.22 5.65 8.06
C ASP A 182 7.92 6.78 7.27
N LEU A 183 7.52 8.03 7.48
CA LEU A 183 8.18 9.20 6.89
C LEU A 183 9.61 9.37 7.40
N VAL A 184 9.80 9.36 8.73
CA VAL A 184 11.13 9.46 9.35
C VAL A 184 12.05 8.35 8.85
N HIS A 185 11.52 7.13 8.74
CA HIS A 185 12.26 6.01 8.17
C HIS A 185 12.60 6.23 6.69
N GLY A 186 11.64 6.71 5.88
CA GLY A 186 11.85 7.05 4.47
C GLY A 186 12.96 8.09 4.27
N ILE A 187 13.02 9.11 5.12
CA ILE A 187 14.06 10.14 5.10
C ILE A 187 15.41 9.54 5.54
N ARG A 188 15.44 8.88 6.71
CA ARG A 188 16.67 8.36 7.32
C ARG A 188 17.42 7.37 6.43
N PHE A 189 16.68 6.55 5.68
CA PHE A 189 17.25 5.49 4.85
C PHE A 189 17.17 5.80 3.35
N GLU A 190 16.92 7.06 2.96
CA GLU A 190 16.83 7.49 1.55
C GLU A 190 15.83 6.66 0.72
N LYS A 191 14.71 6.26 1.34
CA LYS A 191 13.64 5.42 0.77
C LYS A 191 12.33 6.19 0.64
N MET A 192 12.40 7.49 0.37
CA MET A 192 11.20 8.32 0.20
C MET A 192 10.33 7.85 -0.98
N ASP A 193 10.91 7.23 -2.01
CA ASP A 193 10.12 6.69 -3.12
C ASP A 193 9.23 5.52 -2.67
N VAL A 194 9.70 4.68 -1.75
CA VAL A 194 8.91 3.58 -1.18
C VAL A 194 7.74 4.12 -0.35
N PHE A 195 8.01 5.14 0.46
CA PHE A 195 6.99 5.86 1.22
C PHE A 195 5.93 6.44 0.29
N ARG A 196 6.34 7.23 -0.71
CA ARG A 196 5.43 7.85 -1.67
C ARG A 196 4.66 6.82 -2.48
N ASN A 197 5.29 5.73 -2.91
CA ASN A 197 4.62 4.67 -3.63
C ASN A 197 3.53 4.01 -2.79
N ARG A 198 3.79 3.76 -1.50
CA ARG A 198 2.80 3.21 -0.56
C ARG A 198 1.60 4.14 -0.39
N TYR A 199 1.84 5.41 -0.10
CA TYR A 199 0.76 6.32 0.31
C TYR A 199 0.07 7.03 -0.85
N ARG A 200 0.75 7.28 -1.98
CA ARG A 200 0.20 8.05 -3.12
C ARG A 200 -0.40 7.19 -4.23
N HIS A 201 -0.23 5.87 -4.20
CA HIS A 201 -0.79 4.94 -5.19
C HIS A 201 -1.81 3.98 -4.59
N CYS A 202 -2.37 4.32 -3.43
CA CYS A 202 -3.48 3.57 -2.85
C CYS A 202 -4.81 4.03 -3.45
N ASP A 203 -5.80 3.13 -3.43
CA ASP A 203 -7.17 3.45 -3.82
C ASP A 203 -7.96 4.06 -2.67
N VAL A 204 -7.60 3.69 -1.44
CA VAL A 204 -8.23 4.16 -0.21
C VAL A 204 -7.15 4.42 0.84
N LEU A 205 -7.10 5.66 1.34
CA LEU A 205 -6.24 6.08 2.45
C LEU A 205 -7.06 6.32 3.71
N LEU A 206 -6.76 5.59 4.77
CA LEU A 206 -7.41 5.65 6.07
C LEU A 206 -6.37 6.09 7.11
N ILE A 207 -6.50 7.31 7.65
CA ILE A 207 -5.61 7.83 8.69
C ILE A 207 -6.36 8.02 10.00
N ASP A 208 -5.88 7.37 11.05
CA ASP A 208 -6.42 7.52 12.41
C ASP A 208 -5.71 8.66 13.16
N ASP A 209 -6.48 9.39 13.98
CA ASP A 209 -6.03 10.37 14.97
C ASP A 209 -5.13 11.51 14.42
N ILE A 210 -5.64 12.29 13.45
CA ILE A 210 -4.91 13.40 12.82
C ILE A 210 -4.47 14.52 13.79
N GLN A 211 -5.03 14.57 15.01
CA GLN A 211 -4.57 15.50 16.05
C GLN A 211 -3.08 15.33 16.38
N PHE A 212 -2.51 14.14 16.16
CA PHE A 212 -1.07 13.90 16.38
C PHE A 212 -0.16 14.53 15.31
N PHE A 213 -0.71 15.12 14.25
CA PHE A 213 0.07 15.96 13.35
C PHE A 213 0.44 17.33 13.95
N SER A 214 -0.22 17.76 15.03
CA SER A 214 0.06 19.02 15.73
C SER A 214 1.57 19.24 15.94
N GLY A 215 2.08 20.37 15.43
CA GLY A 215 3.50 20.76 15.57
C GLY A 215 4.50 19.87 14.82
N LYS A 216 4.05 18.91 13.99
CA LYS A 216 4.90 18.05 13.15
C LYS A 216 4.98 18.58 11.72
N GLU A 217 5.61 19.74 11.53
CA GLU A 217 5.62 20.48 10.25
C GLU A 217 5.99 19.62 9.04
N ARG A 218 7.08 18.84 9.10
CA ARG A 218 7.50 17.96 7.99
C ARG A 218 6.47 16.86 7.68
N THR A 219 5.85 16.30 8.72
CA THR A 219 4.80 15.29 8.56
C THR A 219 3.56 15.90 7.90
N GLN A 220 3.17 17.10 8.35
CA GLN A 220 2.05 17.84 7.79
C GLN A 220 2.28 18.20 6.32
N GLU A 221 3.48 18.65 5.97
CA GLU A 221 3.85 18.98 4.59
C GLU A 221 3.77 17.74 3.68
N GLU A 222 4.40 16.64 4.07
CA GLU A 222 4.38 15.42 3.25
C GLU A 222 2.99 14.79 3.17
N PHE A 223 2.21 14.85 4.26
CA PHE A 223 0.81 14.44 4.24
C PHE A 223 -0.04 15.33 3.33
N PHE A 224 0.17 16.65 3.33
CA PHE A 224 -0.52 17.57 2.42
C PHE A 224 -0.25 17.23 0.95
N HIS A 225 0.99 16.90 0.59
CA HIS A 225 1.30 16.47 -0.77
C HIS A 225 0.67 15.12 -1.12
N THR A 226 0.68 14.17 -0.19
CA THR A 226 0.04 12.86 -0.36
C THR A 226 -1.47 13.01 -0.56
N PHE A 227 -2.13 13.80 0.29
CA PHE A 227 -3.54 14.12 0.20
C PHE A 227 -3.87 14.70 -1.18
N ASN A 228 -3.07 15.66 -1.66
CA ASN A 228 -3.29 16.31 -2.95
C ASN A 228 -3.33 15.33 -4.12
N VAL A 229 -2.33 14.47 -4.20
CA VAL A 229 -2.22 13.48 -5.29
C VAL A 229 -3.45 12.57 -5.29
N LEU A 230 -3.77 12.00 -4.12
CA LEU A 230 -4.93 11.11 -3.98
C LEU A 230 -6.24 11.82 -4.29
N PHE A 231 -6.42 13.04 -3.80
CA PHE A 231 -7.63 13.83 -4.03
C PHE A 231 -7.83 14.16 -5.51
N GLN A 232 -6.78 14.56 -6.22
CA GLN A 232 -6.83 14.85 -7.66
C GLN A 232 -7.14 13.60 -8.50
N GLU A 233 -6.69 12.43 -8.05
CA GLU A 233 -6.97 11.14 -8.69
C GLU A 233 -8.32 10.53 -8.26
N ASN A 234 -9.13 11.26 -7.47
CA ASN A 234 -10.39 10.77 -6.89
C ASN A 234 -10.21 9.46 -6.11
N LYS A 235 -9.09 9.29 -5.40
CA LYS A 235 -8.91 8.21 -4.43
C LYS A 235 -9.62 8.57 -3.12
N GLN A 236 -10.18 7.58 -2.43
CA GLN A 236 -10.93 7.85 -1.20
C GLN A 236 -9.97 8.17 -0.06
N ILE A 237 -10.22 9.29 0.63
CA ILE A 237 -9.50 9.66 1.84
C ILE A 237 -10.48 9.68 3.02
N VAL A 238 -10.11 8.99 4.10
CA VAL A 238 -10.84 9.03 5.37
C VAL A 238 -9.86 9.35 6.49
N VAL A 239 -10.22 10.31 7.32
CA VAL A 239 -9.42 10.78 8.44
C VAL A 239 -10.26 10.78 9.71
N THR A 240 -9.65 10.49 10.86
CA THR A 240 -10.33 10.63 12.15
C THR A 240 -9.62 11.66 13.03
N SER A 241 -10.36 12.27 13.96
CA SER A 241 -9.83 13.24 14.91
C SER A 241 -10.53 13.17 16.28
N ASP A 242 -9.84 13.51 17.36
CA ASP A 242 -10.48 13.69 18.68
C ASP A 242 -11.22 15.05 18.83
N ARG A 243 -10.93 16.01 17.95
CA ARG A 243 -11.44 17.39 17.96
C ARG A 243 -11.61 17.95 16.56
N LEU A 244 -12.22 19.12 16.43
CA LEU A 244 -12.39 19.75 15.12
C LEU A 244 -11.04 20.15 14.49
N PRO A 245 -10.90 20.14 13.14
CA PRO A 245 -9.69 20.62 12.49
C PRO A 245 -9.30 22.05 12.87
N SER A 246 -10.27 22.92 13.21
CA SER A 246 -10.04 24.28 13.71
C SER A 246 -9.47 24.34 15.13
N GLU A 247 -9.61 23.27 15.91
CA GLU A 247 -9.19 23.18 17.32
C GLU A 247 -7.88 22.41 17.52
N ILE A 248 -7.35 21.79 16.46
CA ILE A 248 -6.03 21.15 16.51
C ILE A 248 -4.99 22.28 16.55
N PRO A 249 -4.16 22.39 17.60
CA PRO A 249 -3.09 23.39 17.65
C PRO A 249 -2.04 23.11 16.59
N ASP A 250 -1.36 24.15 16.11
CA ASP A 250 -0.22 24.04 15.19
C ASP A 250 -0.44 23.14 13.96
N LEU A 251 -1.70 23.02 13.50
CA LEU A 251 -2.08 22.36 12.25
C LEU A 251 -2.11 23.40 11.13
N ASP A 252 -1.43 23.09 10.03
CA ASP A 252 -1.32 23.91 8.83
C ASP A 252 -2.72 24.26 8.30
N ASN A 253 -2.94 25.55 8.06
CA ASN A 253 -4.22 26.08 7.55
C ASN A 253 -4.64 25.42 6.22
N ARG A 254 -3.68 25.01 5.40
CA ARG A 254 -3.93 24.27 4.15
C ARG A 254 -4.58 22.92 4.44
N LEU A 255 -4.07 22.18 5.43
CA LEU A 255 -4.67 20.91 5.84
C LEU A 255 -6.07 21.11 6.44
N ARG A 256 -6.25 22.14 7.28
CA ARG A 256 -7.58 22.49 7.80
C ARG A 256 -8.60 22.70 6.68
N SER A 257 -8.23 23.50 5.68
CA SER A 257 -9.06 23.75 4.51
C SER A 257 -9.37 22.47 3.73
N ARG A 258 -8.41 21.54 3.59
CA ARG A 258 -8.65 20.24 2.95
C ARG A 258 -9.59 19.33 3.72
N PHE A 259 -9.47 19.27 5.04
CA PHE A 259 -10.40 18.50 5.85
C PHE A 259 -11.81 19.09 5.81
N GLN A 260 -11.92 20.41 5.72
CA GLN A 260 -13.19 21.13 5.62
C GLN A 260 -13.83 21.08 4.22
N SER A 261 -13.08 20.73 3.17
CA SER A 261 -13.63 20.65 1.81
C SER A 261 -14.47 19.39 1.57
N GLY A 262 -14.44 18.44 2.50
CA GLY A 262 -15.21 17.20 2.46
C GLY A 262 -16.39 17.19 3.44
N LEU A 263 -16.85 15.99 3.81
CA LEU A 263 -17.85 15.83 4.85
C LEU A 263 -17.17 15.58 6.19
N PHE A 264 -17.56 16.31 7.22
CA PHE A 264 -17.17 16.05 8.59
C PHE A 264 -18.38 15.58 9.39
N CYS A 265 -18.24 14.48 10.11
CA CYS A 265 -19.28 13.88 10.92
C CYS A 265 -18.85 13.84 12.37
N ASP A 266 -19.66 14.44 13.23
CA ASP A 266 -19.56 14.29 14.68
C ASP A 266 -20.03 12.90 15.09
N ILE A 267 -19.32 12.31 16.04
CA ILE A 267 -19.73 11.12 16.76
C ILE A 267 -19.82 11.49 18.23
N GLN A 268 -21.05 11.54 18.74
CA GLN A 268 -21.35 12.00 20.08
C GLN A 268 -21.49 10.84 21.07
N THR A 269 -21.50 11.18 22.36
CA THR A 269 -21.75 10.20 23.43
C THR A 269 -23.12 9.53 23.23
N PRO A 270 -23.20 8.20 23.26
CA PRO A 270 -24.46 7.47 23.10
C PRO A 270 -25.43 7.71 24.24
N ASP A 271 -26.72 7.73 23.92
CA ASP A 271 -27.80 7.74 24.90
C ASP A 271 -27.88 6.41 25.68
N LEU A 272 -28.78 6.33 26.67
CA LEU A 272 -28.90 5.13 27.51
C LEU A 272 -29.25 3.88 26.68
N GLU A 273 -30.17 4.01 25.74
CA GLU A 273 -30.64 2.92 24.89
C GLU A 273 -29.50 2.38 24.02
N THR A 274 -28.78 3.28 23.34
CA THR A 274 -27.64 2.93 22.49
C THR A 274 -26.50 2.32 23.33
N ARG A 275 -26.23 2.84 24.54
CA ARG A 275 -25.24 2.24 25.45
C ARG A 275 -25.59 0.80 25.85
N ILE A 276 -26.85 0.55 26.20
CA ILE A 276 -27.31 -0.81 26.53
C ILE A 276 -27.14 -1.74 25.32
N ALA A 277 -27.50 -1.27 24.12
CA ALA A 277 -27.32 -2.05 22.89
C ALA A 277 -25.83 -2.35 22.59
N ILE A 278 -24.93 -1.38 22.79
CA ILE A 278 -23.47 -1.58 22.66
C ILE A 278 -22.98 -2.64 23.64
N LEU A 279 -23.39 -2.56 24.92
CA LEU A 279 -22.98 -3.52 25.94
C LEU A 279 -23.47 -4.94 25.63
N LYS A 280 -24.73 -5.09 25.20
CA LYS A 280 -25.30 -6.39 24.81
C LYS A 280 -24.59 -7.02 23.61
N ARG A 281 -23.99 -6.22 22.73
CA ARG A 281 -23.27 -6.71 21.54
C ARG A 281 -21.79 -7.02 21.81
N LYS A 282 -21.24 -6.50 22.91
CA LYS A 282 -19.87 -6.77 23.38
C LYS A 282 -19.77 -7.97 24.34
N ALA A 283 -20.86 -8.30 25.03
CA ALA A 283 -20.98 -9.49 25.89
C ALA A 283 -21.19 -10.76 25.06
#